data_AF-A0A8J2ZXT1-F1
#
_entry.id   AF-A0A8J2ZXT1-F1
#
_cell.length_a   1.000
_cell.length_b   1.000
_cell.length_c   1.000
_cell.angle_alpha   90.00
_cell.angle_beta   90.00
_cell.angle_gamma   90.00
#
_symmetry.space_group_name_H-M   'P 1'
#
loop_
_entity.id
_entity.type
_entity.pdbx_description
1 polymer ?
#
loop_
_entity_poly.entity_id
_entity_poly.type
_entity_poly.pdbx_seq_one_letter_code
_entity_poly.pdbx_strand_id
1 'polypeptide(L)'
;MKGQWGFILALVFALLIAIFSVINVDPVTVNYLFGHAQWPLILVILGSVLVGGIIVGSVGIVRVFRLQRMVHRLTQQLQDIQESQSADNEKIAGEIEGPQSHVADLNIHEETHKKKDRTDR
;
A
#
# COMPACT_ATOMS: atom_id res chain seq x y z
N MET A 1 -9.38 -7.61 16.70
CA MET A 1 -10.34 -8.73 16.79
C MET A 1 -11.42 -8.73 15.70
N LYS A 2 -11.18 -8.14 14.51
CA LYS A 2 -12.23 -7.84 13.52
C LYS A 2 -12.61 -9.00 12.59
N GLY A 3 -11.76 -10.03 12.47
CA GLY A 3 -12.02 -11.21 11.62
C GLY A 3 -12.74 -12.37 12.31
N GLN A 4 -12.56 -12.54 13.63
CA GLN A 4 -13.16 -13.65 14.38
C GLN A 4 -14.69 -13.54 14.46
N TRP A 5 -15.22 -12.33 14.58
CA TRP A 5 -16.67 -12.08 14.53
C TRP A 5 -17.29 -12.47 13.19
N GLY A 6 -16.57 -12.31 12.08
CA GLY A 6 -17.02 -12.74 10.76
C GLY A 6 -17.18 -14.26 10.67
N PHE A 7 -16.24 -15.02 11.24
CA PHE A 7 -16.32 -16.49 11.29
C PHE A 7 -17.51 -16.97 12.12
N ILE A 8 -17.72 -16.38 13.30
CA ILE A 8 -18.85 -16.71 14.17
C ILE A 8 -20.18 -16.41 13.46
N LEU A 9 -20.29 -15.25 12.81
CA LEU A 9 -21.49 -14.87 12.07
C LEU A 9 -21.76 -15.81 10.88
N ALA A 10 -20.71 -16.20 10.15
CA ALA A 10 -20.83 -17.17 9.06
C ALA A 10 -21.31 -18.54 9.56
N LEU A 11 -20.86 -18.98 10.73
CA LEU A 11 -21.28 -20.25 11.34
C LEU A 11 -22.75 -20.21 11.77
N VAL A 12 -23.19 -19.12 12.40
CA VAL A 12 -24.62 -18.91 12.71
C VAL A 12 -25.45 -18.89 11.44
N PHE A 13 -25.00 -18.20 10.39
CA PHE A 13 -25.72 -18.13 9.11
C PHE A 13 -25.80 -19.50 8.43
N ALA A 14 -24.71 -20.28 8.44
CA ALA A 14 -24.69 -21.64 7.92
C ALA A 14 -25.69 -22.55 8.66
N LEU A 15 -25.80 -22.42 9.99
CA LEU A 15 -26.79 -23.15 10.78
C LEU A 15 -28.22 -22.76 10.39
N LEU A 16 -28.50 -21.46 10.20
CA LEU A 16 -29.80 -20.98 9.74
C LEU A 16 -30.16 -21.52 8.35
N ILE A 17 -29.22 -21.51 7.40
CA ILE A 17 -29.41 -22.11 6.07
C ILE A 17 -29.70 -23.60 6.18
N ALA A 18 -28.96 -24.33 7.03
CA ALA A 18 -29.14 -25.77 7.21
C ALA A 18 -30.54 -26.09 7.76
N ILE A 19 -30.99 -25.36 8.78
CA ILE A 19 -32.35 -25.51 9.34
C ILE A 19 -33.40 -25.21 8.25
N PHE A 20 -33.24 -24.10 7.53
CA PHE A 20 -34.16 -23.72 6.46
C PHE A 20 -34.22 -24.78 5.34
N SER A 21 -33.07 -25.37 5.00
CA SER A 21 -32.96 -26.42 3.98
C SER A 21 -33.67 -27.71 4.36
N VAL A 22 -33.71 -28.06 5.65
CA VAL A 22 -34.42 -29.25 6.13
C VAL A 22 -35.94 -29.01 6.14
N ILE A 23 -36.37 -27.83 6.60
CA ILE A 23 -37.80 -27.50 6.70
C ILE A 23 -38.44 -27.28 5.32
N ASN A 24 -37.70 -26.70 4.37
CA ASN A 24 -38.21 -26.35 3.04
C ASN A 24 -37.59 -27.22 1.94
N VAL A 25 -37.51 -28.54 2.19
CA VAL A 25 -37.02 -29.52 1.22
C VAL A 25 -38.07 -29.89 0.16
N ASP A 26 -39.24 -29.25 0.21
CA ASP A 26 -40.31 -29.49 -0.75
C ASP A 26 -39.85 -29.23 -2.19
N PRO A 27 -40.07 -30.18 -3.10
CA PRO A 27 -39.64 -30.05 -4.49
C PRO A 27 -40.46 -28.98 -5.19
N VAL A 28 -39.76 -27.97 -5.74
CA VAL A 28 -40.38 -26.95 -6.60
C VAL A 28 -40.02 -27.26 -8.05
N THR A 29 -41.00 -27.17 -8.93
CA THR A 29 -40.78 -27.35 -10.37
C THR A 29 -40.09 -26.12 -10.92
N VAL A 30 -38.87 -26.31 -11.43
CA VAL A 30 -38.12 -25.28 -12.12
C VAL A 30 -38.23 -25.53 -13.62
N ASN A 31 -38.76 -24.55 -14.33
CA ASN A 31 -38.89 -24.57 -15.78
C ASN A 31 -37.62 -23.97 -16.38
N TYR A 32 -36.71 -24.83 -16.80
CA TYR A 32 -35.56 -24.41 -17.58
C TYR A 32 -35.98 -24.20 -19.05
N LEU A 33 -35.20 -23.42 -19.80
CA LEU A 33 -35.51 -23.06 -21.19
C LEU A 33 -35.71 -24.27 -22.13
N PHE A 34 -35.19 -25.44 -21.75
CA PHE A 34 -35.25 -26.68 -22.53
C PHE A 34 -35.77 -27.90 -21.72
N GLY A 35 -36.46 -27.68 -20.59
CA GLY A 35 -37.01 -28.79 -19.80
C GLY A 35 -37.41 -28.40 -18.38
N HIS A 36 -37.97 -29.35 -17.63
CA HIS A 36 -38.47 -29.11 -16.28
C HIS A 36 -37.80 -30.09 -15.32
N ALA A 37 -37.35 -29.62 -14.16
CA ALA A 37 -36.85 -30.50 -13.10
C ALA A 37 -37.35 -30.05 -11.74
N GLN A 38 -37.51 -31.00 -10.83
CA GLN A 38 -37.98 -30.77 -9.47
C GLN A 38 -36.77 -30.72 -8.53
N TRP A 39 -36.52 -29.55 -7.96
CA TRP A 39 -35.41 -29.31 -7.04
C TRP A 39 -35.95 -28.58 -5.81
N PRO A 40 -35.43 -28.84 -4.60
CA PRO A 40 -35.71 -28.01 -3.44
C PRO A 40 -35.39 -26.54 -3.72
N LEU A 41 -36.28 -25.62 -3.35
CA LEU A 41 -36.16 -24.19 -3.65
C LEU A 41 -34.83 -23.58 -3.15
N ILE A 42 -34.36 -24.04 -1.99
CA ILE A 42 -33.11 -23.58 -1.38
C ILE A 42 -31.89 -23.84 -2.27
N LEU A 43 -31.85 -24.94 -3.03
CA LEU A 43 -30.73 -25.24 -3.93
C LEU A 43 -30.66 -24.24 -5.08
N VAL A 44 -31.82 -23.82 -5.60
CA VAL A 44 -31.91 -22.80 -6.66
C VAL A 44 -31.44 -21.44 -6.15
N ILE A 45 -31.84 -21.05 -4.94
CA ILE A 45 -31.43 -19.80 -4.30
C ILE A 45 -29.93 -19.81 -4.04
N LEU A 46 -29.40 -20.88 -3.42
CA LEU A 46 -27.97 -21.00 -3.14
C LEU A 46 -27.14 -20.98 -4.42
N GLY A 47 -27.56 -21.68 -5.47
CA GLY A 47 -26.87 -21.64 -6.77
C GLY A 47 -26.87 -20.23 -7.37
N SER A 48 -28.00 -19.52 -7.31
CA SER A 48 -28.10 -18.15 -7.81
C SER A 48 -27.21 -17.18 -7.02
N VAL A 49 -27.24 -17.26 -5.69
CA VAL A 49 -26.39 -16.45 -4.81
C VAL A 49 -24.92 -16.76 -5.03
N LEU A 50 -24.56 -18.03 -5.21
CA LEU A 50 -23.19 -18.43 -5.50
C LEU A 50 -22.68 -17.81 -6.80
N VAL A 51 -23.47 -17.89 -7.88
CA VAL A 51 -23.13 -17.27 -9.18
C VAL A 51 -23.01 -15.76 -9.05
N GLY A 52 -23.96 -15.10 -8.39
CA GLY A 52 -23.90 -13.66 -8.13
C GLY A 52 -22.67 -13.27 -7.29
N GLY A 53 -22.36 -14.06 -6.27
CA GLY A 53 -21.19 -13.89 -5.41
C GLY A 53 -19.87 -14.06 -6.16
N ILE A 54 -19.79 -15.01 -7.10
CA ILE A 54 -18.64 -15.17 -7.99
C ILE A 54 -18.47 -13.92 -8.85
N ILE A 55 -19.54 -13.44 -9.48
CA ILE A 55 -19.47 -12.22 -10.33
C ILE A 55 -18.97 -11.01 -9.52
N VAL A 56 -19.61 -10.72 -8.39
CA VAL A 56 -19.24 -9.59 -7.53
C VAL A 56 -17.83 -9.76 -6.96
N GLY A 57 -17.49 -10.98 -6.52
CA GLY A 57 -16.17 -11.33 -6.00
C GLY A 57 -15.08 -11.13 -7.04
N SER A 58 -15.28 -11.57 -8.28
CA SER A 58 -14.34 -11.37 -9.37
C SER A 58 -14.09 -9.88 -9.65
N VAL A 59 -15.14 -9.06 -9.71
CA VAL A 59 -15.02 -7.60 -9.88
C VAL A 59 -14.25 -6.98 -8.70
N GLY A 60 -14.55 -7.41 -7.47
CA GLY A 60 -13.87 -6.99 -6.26
C GLY A 60 -12.36 -7.28 -6.29
N ILE A 61 -11.97 -8.51 -6.67
CA ILE A 61 -10.57 -8.94 -6.77
C ILE A 61 -9.81 -8.05 -7.76
N VAL A 62 -10.37 -7.80 -8.96
CA VAL A 62 -9.75 -6.93 -9.96
C VAL A 62 -9.54 -5.52 -9.41
N ARG A 63 -10.53 -4.97 -8.69
CA ARG A 63 -10.43 -3.64 -8.08
C ARG A 63 -9.32 -3.59 -7.03
N VAL A 64 -9.28 -4.58 -6.12
CA VAL A 64 -8.25 -4.66 -5.08
C VAL A 64 -6.86 -4.75 -5.70
N PHE A 65 -6.69 -5.57 -6.74
CA PHE A 65 -5.41 -5.73 -7.41
C PHE A 65 -4.94 -4.44 -8.09
N ARG A 66 -5.83 -3.71 -8.78
CA ARG A 66 -5.50 -2.39 -9.34
C ARG A 66 -5.13 -1.40 -8.26
N LEU A 67 -5.85 -1.41 -7.13
CA LEU A 67 -5.60 -0.53 -6.00
C LEU A 67 -4.21 -0.80 -5.38
N GLN A 68 -3.86 -2.08 -5.20
CA GLN A 68 -2.53 -2.49 -4.73
C GLN A 68 -1.40 -2.02 -5.67
N ARG A 69 -1.59 -2.13 -7.00
CA ARG A 69 -0.62 -1.63 -7.97
C ARG A 69 -0.44 -0.11 -7.89
N MET A 70 -1.53 0.64 -7.74
CA MET A 70 -1.46 2.10 -7.57
C MET A 70 -0.77 2.48 -6.28
N VAL A 71 -1.09 1.81 -5.16
CA VAL A 71 -0.40 1.99 -3.89
C VAL A 71 1.10 1.75 -4.06
N HIS A 72 1.49 0.66 -4.70
CA HIS A 72 2.92 0.35 -4.91
C HIS A 72 3.64 1.42 -5.75
N ARG A 73 3.02 1.90 -6.83
CA ARG A 73 3.59 2.98 -7.65
C ARG A 73 3.72 4.29 -6.88
N LEU A 74 2.69 4.68 -6.13
CA LEU A 74 2.74 5.89 -5.31
C LEU A 74 3.80 5.77 -4.22
N THR A 75 3.95 4.61 -3.58
CA THR A 75 5.00 4.41 -2.57
C THR A 75 6.41 4.50 -3.16
N GLN A 76 6.61 3.99 -4.39
CA GLN A 76 7.90 4.13 -5.09
C GLN A 76 8.20 5.59 -5.42
N GLN A 77 7.23 6.33 -5.98
CA GLN A 77 7.41 7.75 -6.29
C GLN A 77 7.75 8.59 -5.04
N LEU A 78 7.11 8.29 -3.90
CA LEU A 78 7.45 8.95 -2.64
C LEU A 78 8.88 8.65 -2.21
N GLN A 79 9.34 7.41 -2.39
CA GLN A 79 10.70 7.00 -2.05
C GLN A 79 11.74 7.69 -2.97
N ASP A 80 11.50 7.73 -4.28
CA ASP A 80 12.39 8.37 -5.25
C ASP A 80 12.54 9.88 -4.97
N ILE A 81 11.43 10.56 -4.65
CA ILE A 81 11.44 11.99 -4.28
C ILE A 81 12.22 12.21 -2.98
N GLN A 82 12.04 11.33 -1.99
CA GLN A 82 12.75 11.40 -0.72
C GLN A 82 14.26 11.23 -0.90
N GLU A 83 14.70 10.25 -1.71
CA GLU A 83 16.12 10.04 -2.04
C GLU A 83 16.71 11.22 -2.81
N SER A 84 15.97 11.78 -3.77
CA SER A 84 16.39 12.96 -4.53
C SER A 84 16.61 14.18 -3.63
N GLN A 85 15.69 14.44 -2.70
CA GLN A 85 15.84 15.53 -1.73
C GLN A 85 17.02 15.31 -0.77
N SER A 86 17.25 14.08 -0.33
CA SER A 86 18.40 13.75 0.51
C SER A 86 19.72 13.95 -0.22
N ALA A 87 19.81 13.53 -1.49
CA ALA A 87 21.00 13.72 -2.32
C ALA A 87 21.25 15.20 -2.65
N ASP A 88 20.21 15.99 -2.90
CA ASP A 88 20.33 17.42 -3.16
C ASP A 88 20.75 18.19 -1.89
N ASN A 89 20.21 17.81 -0.73
CA ASN A 89 20.64 18.38 0.56
C ASN A 89 22.09 18.02 0.91
N GLU A 90 22.55 16.81 0.58
CA GLU A 90 23.95 16.38 0.79
C GLU A 90 24.92 17.11 -0.16
N LYS A 91 24.53 17.32 -1.42
CA LYS A 91 25.30 18.14 -2.37
C LYS A 91 25.38 19.60 -1.93
N ILE A 92 24.27 20.18 -1.47
CA ILE A 92 24.25 21.55 -0.94
C ILE A 92 25.13 21.66 0.31
N ALA A 93 25.13 20.66 1.20
CA ALA A 93 26.02 20.64 2.36
C ALA A 93 27.50 20.50 1.98
N GLY A 94 27.82 19.66 0.98
CA GLY A 94 29.19 19.48 0.46
C GLY A 94 29.74 20.70 -0.29
N GLU A 95 28.88 21.45 -1.00
CA GLU A 95 29.24 22.70 -1.68
C GLU A 95 29.53 23.84 -0.68
N ILE A 96 28.92 23.80 0.51
CA ILE A 96 29.19 24.77 1.59
C ILE A 96 30.53 24.48 2.29
N GLU A 97 31.08 23.25 2.20
CA GLU A 97 32.31 22.83 2.91
C GLU A 97 33.62 22.81 2.08
N GLY A 98 33.66 23.22 0.81
CA GLY A 98 34.97 23.50 0.18
C GLY A 98 34.95 24.18 -1.20
N PRO A 99 36.05 24.85 -1.64
CA PRO A 99 37.32 25.15 -0.97
C PRO A 99 37.52 26.65 -0.65
N GLN A 100 37.67 27.01 0.64
CA GLN A 100 38.32 28.27 1.07
C GLN A 100 39.85 28.13 1.18
N SER A 101 40.51 27.52 0.18
CA SER A 101 41.96 27.28 0.22
C SER A 101 42.83 28.37 -0.42
N HIS A 102 42.31 29.56 -0.76
CA HIS A 102 43.12 30.53 -1.53
C HIS A 102 42.90 32.01 -1.16
N VAL A 103 42.88 32.34 0.13
CA VAL A 103 43.07 33.73 0.61
C VAL A 103 44.03 33.86 1.81
N ALA A 104 44.56 32.76 2.35
CA ALA A 104 45.43 32.81 3.53
C ALA A 104 46.92 33.08 3.25
N ASP A 105 47.37 33.02 1.99
CA ASP A 105 48.81 33.07 1.67
C ASP A 105 49.38 34.46 1.31
N LEU A 106 48.57 35.53 1.32
CA LEU A 106 49.06 36.88 1.03
C LEU A 106 49.40 37.72 2.28
N ASN A 107 49.12 37.23 3.49
CA ASN A 107 49.25 38.04 4.71
C ASN A 107 50.44 37.67 5.62
N ILE A 108 51.29 36.71 5.23
CA ILE A 108 52.40 36.26 6.09
C ILE A 108 53.76 36.87 5.69
N HIS A 109 53.86 37.61 4.59
CA HIS A 109 55.14 38.21 4.17
C HIS A 109 55.40 39.65 4.62
N GLU A 110 54.49 40.30 5.36
CA GLU A 110 54.70 41.70 5.77
C GLU A 110 55.17 41.88 7.24
N GLU A 111 55.04 40.87 8.12
CA GLU A 111 55.33 41.08 9.56
C GLU A 111 56.75 40.71 10.03
N THR A 112 57.60 40.10 9.20
CA THR A 112 58.92 39.61 9.68
C THR A 112 60.05 40.65 9.68
N HIS A 113 59.82 41.90 9.26
CA HIS A 113 60.88 42.91 9.20
C HIS A 113 60.87 44.02 10.27
N LYS A 114 59.93 44.04 11.22
CA LYS A 114 59.82 45.14 12.21
C LYS A 114 59.95 44.72 13.68
N LYS A 115 60.85 43.79 14.00
CA LYS A 115 61.18 43.48 15.40
C LYS A 115 62.66 43.22 15.68
N LYS A 116 63.55 44.00 15.04
CA LYS A 116 64.99 44.00 15.34
C LYS A 116 65.59 45.41 15.36
N ASP A 117 64.94 46.36 16.03
CA ASP A 117 65.52 47.71 16.18
C ASP A 117 65.11 48.44 17.47
N ARG A 118 64.89 47.69 18.57
CA ARG A 118 64.57 48.29 19.87
C ARG A 118 65.28 47.63 21.05
N THR A 119 66.51 47.22 20.81
CA THR A 119 67.45 46.85 21.87
C THR A 119 68.78 47.48 21.49
N ASP A 120 68.91 48.78 21.75
CA ASP A 120 70.17 49.52 21.92
C ASP A 120 69.83 51.00 22.11
N ARG A 121 69.50 51.38 23.36
CA ARG A 121 69.67 52.71 23.97
C ARG A 121 69.29 52.67 25.43
#